data_AF-A0A127PS26-F1
#
_entry.id   AF-A0A127PS26-F1
#
_cell.length_a   1.000
_cell.length_b   1.000
_cell.length_c   1.000
_cell.angle_alpha   90.00
_cell.angle_beta   90.00
_cell.angle_gamma   90.00
#
_symmetry.space_group_name_H-M   'P 1'
#
loop_
_entity.id
_entity.type
_entity.pdbx_description
1 polymer ?
#
loop_
_entity_poly.entity_id
_entity_poly.type
_entity_poly.pdbx_seq_one_letter_code
_entity_poly.pdbx_strand_id
1 'polypeptide(L)'
;MNQMHSHLVYPDAMNNDTDIQLSGPFRVTDATGRNHDIKAIRIFDEGYGIIDVYVDFSAAIGKDRLYADKVLIGHILARLRQIGYVGPDFGHGDLGLQDDKLVVLEAPEEFNAFAASKGWKNLADEFADEFPEDSAVNDDAGTAVSSSKLDALKNKFKA
;
A
#
# COMPACT_ATOMS: atom_id res chain seq x y z
N MET A 1 19.37 -0.43 49.05
CA MET A 1 18.52 -1.49 48.48
C MET A 1 17.13 -0.89 48.27
N ASN A 2 16.47 -0.81 47.12
CA ASN A 2 16.66 -1.38 45.78
C ASN A 2 16.19 -0.34 44.76
N GLN A 3 16.92 -0.23 43.64
CA GLN A 3 16.50 0.53 42.47
C GLN A 3 15.22 -0.09 41.90
N MET A 4 14.18 0.73 41.72
CA MET A 4 13.00 0.37 40.94
C MET A 4 13.44 0.30 39.47
N HIS A 5 13.68 -0.91 38.98
CA HIS A 5 13.75 -1.18 37.55
C HIS A 5 12.34 -1.02 36.98
N SER A 6 12.01 0.21 36.60
CA SER A 6 10.96 0.45 35.62
C SER A 6 11.44 -0.14 34.30
N HIS A 7 11.14 -1.42 34.09
CA HIS A 7 11.19 -2.04 32.77
C HIS A 7 10.23 -1.25 31.89
N LEU A 8 10.77 -0.28 31.17
CA LEU A 8 10.15 0.25 29.98
C LEU A 8 10.18 -0.91 28.98
N VAL A 9 9.14 -1.76 29.06
CA VAL A 9 8.79 -2.65 27.96
C VAL A 9 8.39 -1.70 26.85
N TYR A 10 9.35 -1.35 26.00
CA TYR A 10 9.01 -0.89 24.67
C TYR A 10 8.26 -2.07 24.05
N PRO A 11 6.97 -1.94 23.71
CA PRO A 11 6.36 -2.95 22.86
C PRO A 11 7.20 -2.94 21.58
N ASP A 12 7.92 -4.03 21.32
CA ASP A 12 8.42 -4.40 20.00
C ASP A 12 7.20 -4.75 19.13
N ALA A 13 6.28 -3.80 19.00
CA ALA A 13 5.24 -3.81 18.00
C ALA A 13 5.87 -3.26 16.72
N MET A 14 6.83 -4.01 16.17
CA MET A 14 6.96 -4.02 14.72
C MET A 14 5.62 -4.52 14.22
N ASN A 15 4.78 -3.61 13.73
CA ASN A 15 3.53 -3.89 13.06
C ASN A 15 3.81 -4.85 11.90
N ASN A 16 3.79 -6.16 12.17
CA ASN A 16 3.92 -7.23 11.20
C ASN A 16 2.64 -7.42 10.37
N ASP A 17 1.59 -6.62 10.64
CA ASP A 17 0.33 -6.74 9.92
C ASP A 17 0.44 -6.16 8.50
N THR A 18 1.35 -5.21 8.27
CA THR A 18 1.50 -4.52 6.97
C THR A 18 2.70 -4.98 6.14
N ASP A 19 3.68 -5.67 6.75
CA ASP A 19 4.86 -6.24 6.07
C ASP A 19 4.74 -7.75 5.99
N ILE A 20 4.55 -8.28 4.78
CA ILE A 20 4.29 -9.71 4.60
C ILE A 20 5.32 -10.30 3.66
N GLN A 21 6.16 -11.17 4.22
CA GLN A 21 7.16 -11.89 3.46
C GLN A 21 6.53 -13.03 2.66
N LEU A 22 6.57 -12.92 1.34
CA LEU A 22 6.05 -13.89 0.40
C LEU A 22 7.05 -15.00 0.07
N SER A 23 8.34 -14.67 0.03
CA SER A 23 9.39 -15.61 -0.33
C SER A 23 10.62 -15.53 0.58
N GLY A 24 11.29 -16.66 0.75
CA GLY A 24 12.68 -16.70 1.22
C GLY A 24 13.68 -16.29 0.13
N PRO A 25 14.99 -16.36 0.42
CA PRO A 25 16.04 -15.91 -0.49
C PRO A 25 16.14 -16.79 -1.74
N PHE A 26 16.46 -16.16 -2.87
CA PHE A 26 16.65 -16.82 -4.15
C PHE A 26 17.53 -15.97 -5.07
N ARG A 27 18.00 -16.55 -6.17
CA ARG A 27 18.85 -15.87 -7.14
C ARG A 27 18.13 -15.75 -8.47
N VAL A 28 18.26 -14.59 -9.11
CA VAL A 28 17.76 -14.32 -10.46
C VAL A 28 18.87 -13.74 -11.32
N THR A 29 18.66 -13.78 -12.63
CA THR A 29 19.56 -13.17 -13.62
C THR A 29 18.81 -12.07 -14.37
N ASP A 30 19.49 -10.94 -14.64
CA ASP A 30 18.95 -9.85 -15.47
C ASP A 30 19.21 -10.07 -16.97
N ALA A 31 18.69 -9.19 -17.83
CA ALA A 31 18.85 -9.31 -19.28
C ALA A 31 20.30 -9.17 -19.77
N THR A 32 21.18 -8.59 -18.96
CA THR A 32 22.63 -8.48 -19.23
C THR A 32 23.42 -9.70 -18.79
N GLY A 33 22.76 -10.68 -18.16
CA GLY A 33 23.37 -11.91 -17.67
C GLY A 33 24.01 -11.79 -16.29
N ARG A 34 23.82 -10.68 -15.56
CA ARG A 34 24.33 -10.56 -14.18
C ARG A 34 23.37 -11.24 -13.22
N ASN A 35 23.94 -11.87 -12.20
CA ASN A 35 23.18 -12.53 -11.15
C ASN A 35 22.92 -11.56 -10.00
N HIS A 36 21.70 -11.61 -9.49
CA HIS A 36 21.23 -10.84 -8.35
C HIS A 36 20.72 -11.79 -7.27
N ASP A 37 21.23 -11.63 -6.07
CA ASP A 37 20.77 -12.36 -4.89
C ASP A 37 19.63 -11.58 -4.24
N ILE A 38 18.42 -12.12 -4.28
CA ILE A 38 17.23 -11.55 -3.65
C ILE A 38 17.10 -12.16 -2.24
N LYS A 39 16.90 -11.29 -1.23
CA LYS A 39 16.67 -11.68 0.16
C LYS A 39 15.25 -12.20 0.37
N ALA A 40 14.28 -11.46 -0.15
CA ALA A 40 12.86 -11.73 0.01
C ALA A 40 12.05 -10.97 -1.03
N ILE A 41 10.83 -11.46 -1.28
CA ILE A 41 9.74 -10.67 -1.84
C ILE A 41 8.79 -10.36 -0.69
N ARG A 42 8.39 -9.10 -0.54
CA ARG A 42 7.51 -8.62 0.52
C ARG A 42 6.35 -7.82 -0.05
N ILE A 43 5.25 -7.80 0.68
CA ILE A 43 4.16 -6.85 0.49
C ILE A 43 4.31 -5.75 1.52
N PHE A 44 4.08 -4.51 1.12
CA PHE A 44 3.80 -3.42 2.03
C PHE A 44 2.45 -2.81 1.67
N ASP A 45 1.51 -2.79 2.62
CA ASP A 45 0.20 -2.16 2.46
C ASP A 45 0.19 -0.80 3.16
N GLU A 46 0.00 0.26 2.38
CA GLU A 46 -0.11 1.64 2.87
C GLU A 46 -1.56 2.07 3.16
N GLY A 47 -2.55 1.20 2.93
CA GLY A 47 -3.96 1.45 3.16
C GLY A 47 -4.68 2.14 1.99
N TYR A 48 -4.08 2.17 0.80
CA TYR A 48 -4.67 2.77 -0.41
C TYR A 48 -5.45 1.78 -1.30
N GLY A 49 -5.50 0.50 -0.93
CA GLY A 49 -6.23 -0.55 -1.65
C GLY A 49 -5.49 -1.14 -2.86
N ILE A 50 -4.32 -0.60 -3.19
CA ILE A 50 -3.38 -1.16 -4.16
C ILE A 50 -2.16 -1.67 -3.39
N ILE A 51 -1.71 -2.88 -3.71
CA ILE A 51 -0.58 -3.52 -3.04
C ILE A 51 0.69 -3.31 -3.87
N ASP A 52 1.69 -2.70 -3.25
CA ASP A 52 3.05 -2.66 -3.79
C ASP A 52 3.85 -3.87 -3.31
N VAL A 53 4.55 -4.49 -4.27
CA VAL A 53 5.40 -5.66 -4.02
C VAL A 53 6.86 -5.25 -4.09
N TYR A 54 7.53 -5.45 -2.96
CA TYR A 54 8.91 -5.08 -2.72
C TYR A 54 9.80 -6.30 -2.95
N VAL A 55 10.86 -6.12 -3.72
CA VAL A 55 11.85 -7.15 -4.00
C VAL A 55 13.18 -6.69 -3.41
N ASP A 56 13.57 -7.28 -2.28
CA ASP A 56 14.77 -6.88 -1.55
C ASP A 56 16.01 -7.57 -2.11
N PHE A 57 16.99 -6.80 -2.53
CA PHE A 57 18.27 -7.30 -3.00
C PHE A 57 19.27 -7.42 -1.84
N SER A 58 20.15 -8.42 -1.95
CA SER A 58 21.21 -8.68 -0.99
C SER A 58 22.32 -7.64 -1.05
N ALA A 59 22.58 -7.13 -2.26
CA ALA A 59 23.56 -6.10 -2.56
C ALA A 59 22.87 -4.92 -3.25
N ALA A 60 23.54 -3.76 -3.22
CA ALA A 60 23.14 -2.60 -3.99
C ALA A 60 23.11 -2.94 -5.48
N ILE A 61 21.95 -2.78 -6.12
CA ILE A 61 21.75 -2.90 -7.57
C ILE A 61 22.21 -1.63 -8.31
N GLY A 62 22.53 -0.56 -7.57
CA GLY A 62 23.09 0.66 -8.12
C GLY A 62 22.07 1.50 -8.90
N LYS A 63 22.51 2.22 -9.93
CA LYS A 63 21.63 3.05 -10.78
C LYS A 63 20.94 2.26 -11.90
N ASP A 64 21.13 0.94 -11.92
CA ASP A 64 20.49 0.08 -12.90
C ASP A 64 18.99 0.03 -12.59
N ARG A 65 18.16 0.46 -13.57
CA ARG A 65 16.69 0.49 -13.46
C ARG A 65 16.12 -0.91 -13.59
N LEU A 66 16.46 -1.81 -12.66
CA LEU A 66 16.06 -3.22 -12.73
C LEU A 66 14.53 -3.42 -12.71
N TYR A 67 13.77 -2.44 -12.21
CA TYR A 67 12.31 -2.37 -12.32
C TYR A 67 11.79 -2.28 -13.76
N ALA A 68 12.65 -2.03 -14.75
CA ALA A 68 12.33 -2.03 -16.17
C ALA A 68 12.90 -3.26 -16.91
N ASP A 69 13.67 -4.11 -16.23
CA ASP A 69 14.26 -5.31 -16.82
C ASP A 69 13.23 -6.44 -16.85
N LYS A 70 12.67 -6.69 -18.03
CA LYS A 70 11.63 -7.71 -18.22
C LYS A 70 12.10 -9.14 -17.93
N VAL A 71 13.40 -9.43 -18.07
CA VAL A 71 13.95 -10.76 -17.79
C VAL A 71 13.99 -10.99 -16.28
N LEU A 72 14.48 -10.00 -15.53
CA LEU A 72 14.51 -10.02 -14.07
C LEU A 72 13.08 -10.08 -13.49
N ILE A 73 12.17 -9.23 -13.97
CA ILE A 73 10.76 -9.26 -13.55
C ILE A 73 10.13 -10.61 -13.87
N GLY A 74 10.39 -11.16 -15.06
CA GLY A 74 9.92 -12.49 -15.44
C GLY A 74 10.39 -13.59 -14.48
N HIS A 75 11.64 -13.53 -14.01
CA HIS A 75 12.16 -14.46 -13.00
C HIS A 75 11.52 -14.28 -11.62
N ILE A 76 11.25 -13.04 -11.20
CA ILE A 76 10.54 -12.74 -9.95
C ILE A 76 9.09 -13.26 -10.02
N LEU A 77 8.38 -13.01 -11.12
CA LEU A 77 7.03 -13.52 -11.34
C LEU A 77 7.00 -15.04 -11.40
N ALA A 78 8.00 -15.67 -12.04
CA ALA A 78 8.15 -17.12 -12.00
C ALA A 78 8.31 -17.64 -10.57
N ARG A 79 9.04 -16.91 -9.71
CA ARG A 79 9.16 -17.25 -8.29
C ARG A 79 7.83 -17.14 -7.55
N LEU A 80 7.06 -16.07 -7.80
CA LEU A 80 5.71 -15.91 -7.26
C LEU A 80 4.78 -17.05 -7.71
N ARG A 81 4.84 -17.43 -8.98
CA ARG A 81 4.07 -18.56 -9.53
C ARG A 81 4.44 -19.89 -8.88
N GLN A 82 5.71 -20.10 -8.56
CA GLN A 82 6.16 -21.30 -7.82
C GLN A 82 5.58 -21.40 -6.41
N ILE A 83 5.31 -20.26 -5.75
CA ILE A 83 4.76 -20.24 -4.38
C ILE A 83 3.23 -20.13 -4.34
N GLY A 84 2.58 -20.20 -5.52
CA GLY A 84 1.13 -20.32 -5.67
C GLY A 84 0.41 -19.14 -6.32
N TYR A 85 1.12 -18.10 -6.76
CA TYR A 85 0.46 -16.98 -7.46
C TYR A 85 0.00 -17.41 -8.86
N VAL A 86 -1.27 -17.16 -9.19
CA VAL A 86 -1.84 -17.38 -10.52
C VAL A 86 -2.57 -16.10 -10.91
N GLY A 87 -1.99 -15.34 -11.84
CA GLY A 87 -2.54 -14.06 -12.28
C GLY A 87 -1.68 -13.39 -13.35
N PRO A 88 -2.06 -12.16 -13.75
CA PRO A 88 -1.33 -11.39 -14.73
C PRO A 88 0.09 -11.01 -14.27
N ASP A 89 0.90 -10.51 -15.20
CA ASP A 89 2.22 -10.00 -14.89
C ASP A 89 2.11 -8.63 -14.18
N PHE A 90 3.09 -8.30 -13.34
CA PHE A 90 3.10 -7.06 -12.58
C PHE A 90 3.44 -5.84 -13.45
N GLY A 91 2.94 -4.69 -13.01
CA GLY A 91 3.22 -3.39 -13.59
C GLY A 91 4.54 -2.79 -13.09
N HIS A 92 4.82 -1.58 -13.56
CA HIS A 92 5.88 -0.77 -12.97
C HIS A 92 5.35 -0.12 -11.70
N GLY A 93 6.02 -0.36 -10.57
CA GLY A 93 5.74 0.37 -9.34
C GLY A 93 6.16 1.84 -9.45
N ASP A 94 5.76 2.64 -8.45
CA ASP A 94 6.06 4.07 -8.45
C ASP A 94 7.58 4.33 -8.47
N LEU A 95 8.00 5.31 -9.27
CA LEU A 95 9.42 5.65 -9.42
C LEU A 95 10.01 6.27 -8.15
N GLY A 96 9.19 6.89 -7.31
CA GLY A 96 9.57 7.47 -6.03
C GLY A 96 9.85 6.44 -4.93
N LEU A 97 9.39 5.20 -5.11
CA LEU A 97 9.60 4.09 -4.17
C LEU A 97 10.78 3.19 -4.55
N GLN A 98 11.38 3.38 -5.73
CA GLN A 98 12.53 2.61 -6.19
C GLN A 98 13.80 3.02 -5.42
N ASP A 99 14.63 2.05 -5.03
CA ASP A 99 15.85 2.31 -4.25
C ASP A 99 17.06 1.52 -4.79
N ASP A 100 18.26 1.75 -4.24
CA ASP A 100 19.48 1.03 -4.63
C ASP A 100 19.49 -0.42 -4.17
N LYS A 101 18.61 -0.82 -3.22
CA LYS A 101 18.54 -2.20 -2.71
C LYS A 101 17.18 -2.85 -2.84
N LEU A 102 16.20 -2.18 -3.41
CA LEU A 102 14.89 -2.76 -3.63
C LEU A 102 14.28 -2.26 -4.93
N VAL A 103 13.46 -3.12 -5.52
CA VAL A 103 12.59 -2.77 -6.63
C VAL A 103 11.16 -2.89 -6.14
N VAL A 104 10.34 -1.89 -6.49
CA VAL A 104 8.90 -1.91 -6.23
C VAL A 104 8.17 -2.22 -7.53
N LEU A 105 7.23 -3.14 -7.45
CA LEU A 105 6.35 -3.54 -8.55
C LEU A 105 4.91 -3.36 -8.11
N GLU A 106 4.11 -2.76 -8.99
CA GLU A 106 2.67 -2.64 -8.77
C GLU A 106 2.02 -3.99 -9.08
N ALA A 107 1.35 -4.56 -8.08
CA ALA A 107 0.61 -5.80 -8.25
C ALA A 107 -0.80 -5.52 -8.80
N PRO A 108 -1.31 -6.37 -9.72
CA PRO A 108 -2.69 -6.27 -10.19
C PRO A 108 -3.67 -6.68 -9.09
N GLU A 109 -4.93 -6.26 -9.17
CA GLU A 109 -5.95 -6.57 -8.16
C GLU A 109 -6.14 -8.08 -7.94
N GLU A 110 -5.96 -8.92 -8.96
CA GLU A 110 -6.02 -10.39 -8.80
C GLU A 110 -4.94 -10.94 -7.84
N PHE A 111 -3.87 -10.19 -7.59
CA PHE A 111 -2.86 -10.55 -6.60
C PHE A 111 -3.40 -10.51 -5.17
N ASN A 112 -4.42 -9.71 -4.88
CA ASN A 112 -4.98 -9.53 -3.54
C ASN A 112 -5.48 -10.85 -2.95
N ALA A 113 -6.08 -11.72 -3.76
CA ALA A 113 -6.52 -13.06 -3.31
C ALA A 113 -5.34 -13.95 -2.90
N PHE A 114 -4.23 -13.88 -3.64
CA PHE A 114 -3.01 -14.59 -3.29
C PHE A 114 -2.34 -14.00 -2.04
N ALA A 115 -2.25 -12.68 -1.96
CA ALA A 115 -1.75 -11.97 -0.79
C ALA A 115 -2.55 -12.37 0.47
N ALA A 116 -3.89 -12.37 0.38
CA ALA A 116 -4.76 -12.77 1.48
C ALA A 116 -4.51 -14.22 1.93
N SER A 117 -4.23 -15.13 0.98
CA SER A 117 -3.84 -16.51 1.30
C SER A 117 -2.52 -16.63 2.07
N LYS A 118 -1.67 -15.60 2.00
CA LYS A 118 -0.40 -15.50 2.73
C LYS A 118 -0.52 -14.75 4.06
N GLY A 119 -1.72 -14.29 4.40
CA GLY A 119 -1.99 -13.56 5.64
C GLY A 119 -2.13 -12.05 5.47
N TRP A 120 -2.20 -11.54 4.23
CA TRP A 120 -2.49 -10.13 3.99
C TRP A 120 -3.93 -9.78 4.32
N LYS A 121 -4.11 -8.62 4.92
CA LYS A 121 -5.41 -8.01 5.19
C LYS A 121 -5.46 -6.69 4.45
N ASN A 122 -6.58 -6.44 3.78
CA ASN A 122 -6.78 -5.18 3.10
C ASN A 122 -7.07 -4.09 4.13
N LEU A 123 -6.08 -3.26 4.44
CA LEU A 123 -6.24 -2.18 5.41
C LEU A 123 -7.20 -1.11 4.89
N ALA A 124 -7.31 -0.92 3.57
CA ALA A 124 -8.23 0.05 2.99
C ALA A 124 -9.70 -0.30 3.26
N ASP A 125 -10.02 -1.59 3.37
CA ASP A 125 -11.36 -2.06 3.74
C ASP A 125 -11.67 -1.75 5.21
N GLU A 126 -10.68 -1.92 6.10
CA GLU A 126 -10.82 -1.57 7.53
C GLU A 126 -11.01 -0.05 7.72
N PHE A 127 -10.31 0.78 6.96
CA PHE A 127 -10.51 2.24 7.01
C PHE A 127 -11.84 2.66 6.38
N ALA A 128 -12.36 1.95 5.38
CA ALA A 128 -13.68 2.24 4.82
C ALA A 128 -14.81 1.95 5.83
N ASP A 129 -14.65 0.95 6.69
CA ASP A 129 -15.63 0.60 7.72
C ASP A 129 -15.54 1.52 8.97
N GLU A 130 -14.36 2.07 9.29
CA GLU A 130 -14.16 2.97 10.44
C GLU A 130 -14.58 4.43 10.17
N PHE A 131 -14.77 4.79 8.91
CA PHE A 131 -15.52 5.97 8.51
C PHE A 131 -16.84 5.53 7.87
N PRO A 132 -17.85 5.09 8.67
CA PRO A 132 -19.20 5.05 8.14
C PRO A 132 -19.46 6.44 7.56
N GLU A 133 -19.98 6.47 6.33
CA GLU A 133 -20.55 7.64 5.69
C GLU A 133 -21.80 8.15 6.46
N ASP A 134 -21.74 8.25 7.79
CA ASP A 134 -22.62 9.02 8.64
C ASP A 134 -22.10 10.47 8.80
N SER A 135 -21.28 10.92 7.85
CA SER A 135 -21.50 12.25 7.29
C SER A 135 -22.60 12.21 6.22
N ALA A 136 -23.66 11.43 6.46
CA ALA A 136 -24.99 11.99 6.34
C ALA A 136 -25.02 13.27 7.18
N VAL A 137 -24.57 14.37 6.56
CA VAL A 137 -25.11 15.68 6.83
C VAL A 137 -26.62 15.45 6.78
N ASN A 138 -27.22 15.33 7.97
CA ASN A 138 -28.59 15.73 8.12
C ASN A 138 -28.56 17.21 7.72
N ASP A 139 -28.82 17.47 6.44
CA ASP A 139 -29.40 18.72 5.98
C ASP A 139 -30.80 18.84 6.61
N ASP A 140 -30.87 18.88 7.94
CA ASP A 140 -31.91 19.58 8.69
C ASP A 140 -31.66 21.08 8.54
N ALA A 141 -31.66 21.54 7.29
CA ALA A 141 -31.77 22.94 6.91
C ALA A 141 -32.27 23.07 5.48
N GLY A 142 -33.13 22.15 5.04
CA GLY A 142 -34.21 22.47 4.11
C GLY A 142 -35.26 23.39 4.75
N THR A 143 -34.85 24.39 5.55
CA THR A 143 -35.68 25.57 5.75
C THR A 143 -35.74 26.23 4.39
N ALA A 144 -36.81 25.94 3.66
CA ALA A 144 -37.33 26.82 2.64
C ALA A 144 -37.21 28.24 3.19
N VAL A 145 -36.22 28.98 2.69
CA VAL A 145 -36.12 30.42 2.87
C VAL A 145 -37.35 30.98 2.17
N SER A 146 -38.45 30.94 2.92
CA SER A 146 -39.72 31.53 2.57
C SER A 146 -39.40 32.98 2.24
N SER A 147 -39.63 33.31 0.98
CA SER A 147 -39.38 34.57 0.28
C SER A 147 -39.95 35.82 0.97
N SER A 148 -40.58 35.66 2.14
CA SER A 148 -41.23 36.68 2.95
C SER A 148 -40.26 37.62 3.69
N LYS A 149 -38.98 37.24 3.89
CA LYS A 149 -38.00 38.11 4.60
C LYS A 149 -37.24 39.07 3.68
N LEU A 150 -37.15 38.75 2.38
CA LEU A 150 -36.50 39.62 1.40
C LEU A 150 -37.42 40.78 0.97
N ASP A 151 -38.74 40.59 0.99
CA ASP A 151 -39.73 41.62 0.64
C ASP A 151 -39.88 42.71 1.71
N ALA A 152 -39.74 42.36 2.99
CA ALA A 152 -39.85 43.32 4.09
C ALA A 152 -38.71 44.36 4.14
N LEU A 153 -37.56 44.08 3.49
CA LEU A 153 -36.41 44.98 3.51
C LEU A 153 -36.44 46.01 2.36
N LYS A 154 -37.14 45.73 1.26
CA LYS A 154 -37.24 46.64 0.11
C LYS A 154 -38.25 47.79 0.29
N ASN A 155 -39.22 47.63 1.18
CA ASN A 155 -40.23 48.68 1.45
C ASN A 155 -39.77 49.74 2.47
N LYS A 156 -38.56 49.62 3.04
CA LYS A 156 -38.04 50.56 4.05
C LYS A 156 -37.06 51.61 3.50
N PHE A 157 -36.77 51.56 2.20
CA PHE A 157 -35.89 52.51 1.50
C PHE A 157 -36.57 53.27 0.36
N LYS A 158 -37.90 53.28 0.32
CA LYS A 158 -38.69 54.21 -0.49
C LYS A 158 -39.53 55.10 0.42
N ALA A 159 -38.91 56.18 0.89
CA ALA A 159 -39.53 57.44 1.25
C ALA A 159 -38.54 58.55 0.90
#